data_AF-A0AAW2PFF6-F1
#
_entry.id   AF-A0AAW2PFF6-F1
#
_cell.length_a   1.000
_cell.length_b   1.000
_cell.length_c   1.000
_cell.angle_alpha   90.00
_cell.angle_beta   90.00
_cell.angle_gamma   90.00
#
_symmetry.space_group_name_H-M   'P 1'
#
loop_
_entity.id
_entity.type
_entity.pdbx_description
1 polymer ?
#
loop_
_entity_poly.entity_id
_entity_poly.type
_entity_poly.pdbx_seq_one_letter_code
_entity_poly.pdbx_strand_id
1 'polypeptide(L)'
;MSPERFDPDTYGSNYDGYAGDIWSLGLTLLELYMGHFPYLAPGQRPDWATLMCAICFGEPPALPESTSENFRSFIECCLQKDSSKRWRATQLLSHPFLSNVDVKSA
;
A
#
# COMPACT_ATOMS: atom_id res chain seq x y z
N MET A 1 -0.61 -4.45 8.31
CA MET A 1 0.55 -3.88 9.02
C MET A 1 1.63 -3.56 7.99
N SER A 2 2.38 -2.47 8.13
CA SER A 2 3.46 -2.13 7.19
C SER A 2 4.76 -2.90 7.51
N PRO A 3 5.64 -3.17 6.52
CA PRO A 3 6.85 -3.99 6.69
C PRO A 3 7.78 -3.55 7.82
N GLU A 4 7.99 -2.24 7.98
CA GLU A 4 8.85 -1.63 9.00
C GLU A 4 8.35 -1.80 10.44
N ARG A 5 7.09 -2.20 10.63
CA ARG A 5 6.62 -2.58 11.98
C ARG A 5 7.05 -3.99 12.37
N PHE A 6 7.44 -4.82 11.41
CA PHE A 6 8.00 -6.15 11.67
C PHE A 6 9.53 -6.11 11.75
N ASP A 7 10.15 -5.38 10.82
CA ASP A 7 11.61 -5.23 10.74
C ASP A 7 11.96 -3.77 10.35
N PRO A 8 12.10 -2.87 11.34
CA PRO A 8 12.40 -1.46 11.09
C PRO A 8 13.78 -1.25 10.49
N ASP A 9 14.78 -2.04 10.87
CA ASP A 9 16.15 -1.87 10.39
C ASP A 9 16.26 -2.14 8.88
N THR A 10 15.50 -3.12 8.38
CA THR A 10 15.46 -3.47 6.96
C THR A 10 14.54 -2.56 6.14
N TYR A 11 13.36 -2.20 6.66
CA TYR A 11 12.30 -1.56 5.86
C TYR A 11 12.05 -0.08 6.20
N GLY A 12 12.80 0.51 7.12
CA GLY A 12 12.69 1.93 7.44
C GLY A 12 13.58 2.36 8.60
N SER A 13 14.78 2.85 8.28
CA SER A 13 15.62 3.49 9.30
C SER A 13 14.95 4.80 9.75
N ASN A 14 14.61 4.88 11.04
CA ASN A 14 13.67 5.83 11.65
C ASN A 14 12.20 5.59 11.29
N TYR A 15 11.47 5.01 12.25
CA TYR A 15 10.03 4.81 12.17
C TYR A 15 9.28 6.11 11.86
N ASP A 16 8.56 6.12 10.73
CA ASP A 16 7.61 7.16 10.33
C ASP A 16 6.20 6.58 10.32
N GLY A 17 5.39 6.94 11.32
CA GLY A 17 4.00 6.48 11.44
C GLY A 17 3.14 6.86 10.23
N TYR A 18 3.37 8.03 9.63
CA TYR A 18 2.62 8.51 8.47
C TYR A 18 2.91 7.65 7.24
N ALA A 19 4.15 7.20 7.05
CA ALA A 19 4.50 6.26 5.99
C ALA A 19 3.79 4.91 6.16
N GLY A 20 3.55 4.49 7.41
CA GLY A 20 2.72 3.32 7.73
C GLY A 20 1.24 3.50 7.39
N ASP A 21 0.70 4.71 7.57
CA ASP A 21 -0.67 5.05 7.16
C ASP A 21 -0.84 5.02 5.64
N ILE A 22 0.16 5.52 4.89
CA ILE A 22 0.18 5.45 3.42
C ILE A 22 0.18 4.00 2.91
N TRP A 23 0.96 3.12 3.53
CA TRP A 23 0.93 1.69 3.22
C TRP A 23 -0.47 1.10 3.44
N SER A 24 -1.09 1.42 4.58
CA SER A 24 -2.42 0.92 4.95
C SER A 24 -3.50 1.43 3.99
N LEU A 25 -3.39 2.67 3.53
CA LEU A 25 -4.24 3.23 2.48
C LEU A 25 -4.11 2.42 1.17
N GLY A 26 -2.89 2.16 0.71
CA GLY A 26 -2.64 1.39 -0.51
C GLY A 26 -3.27 -0.01 -0.46
N LEU A 27 -3.11 -0.72 0.67
CA LEU A 27 -3.73 -2.04 0.84
C LEU A 27 -5.25 -1.97 0.91
N THR A 28 -5.80 -0.95 1.56
CA THR A 28 -7.26 -0.74 1.62
C THR A 28 -7.85 -0.50 0.24
N LEU A 29 -7.22 0.35 -0.57
CA LEU A 29 -7.67 0.62 -1.94
C LEU A 29 -7.59 -0.63 -2.83
N LEU A 30 -6.54 -1.43 -2.69
CA LEU A 30 -6.44 -2.71 -3.37
C LEU A 30 -7.53 -3.69 -2.94
N GLU A 31 -7.77 -3.80 -1.64
CA GLU A 31 -8.82 -4.67 -1.10
C GLU A 31 -10.20 -4.26 -1.59
N LEU A 32 -10.50 -2.97 -1.65
CA LEU A 32 -11.74 -2.45 -2.22
C LEU A 32 -11.88 -2.77 -3.72
N TYR A 33 -10.77 -2.73 -4.47
CA TYR A 33 -10.76 -3.06 -5.89
C TYR A 33 -10.93 -4.57 -6.13
N MET A 34 -10.23 -5.42 -5.36
CA MET A 34 -10.24 -6.88 -5.54
C MET A 34 -11.44 -7.56 -4.86
N GLY A 35 -12.07 -6.91 -3.88
CA GLY A 35 -13.13 -7.48 -3.05
C GLY A 35 -12.64 -8.43 -1.96
N HIS A 36 -11.32 -8.60 -1.81
CA HIS A 36 -10.68 -9.37 -0.75
C HIS A 36 -9.28 -8.82 -0.46
N PHE A 37 -8.72 -9.18 0.70
CA PHE A 37 -7.38 -8.75 1.07
C PHE A 37 -6.31 -9.26 0.08
N PRO A 38 -5.41 -8.40 -0.42
CA PRO A 38 -4.62 -8.67 -1.63
C PRO A 38 -3.48 -9.68 -1.46
N TYR A 39 -3.04 -9.96 -0.22
CA TYR A 39 -2.02 -10.97 0.06
C TYR A 39 -2.59 -12.37 0.32
N LEU A 40 -3.90 -12.54 0.28
CA LEU A 40 -4.56 -13.78 0.68
C LEU A 40 -5.55 -14.23 -0.38
N ALA A 41 -5.67 -15.55 -0.52
CA ALA A 41 -6.71 -16.13 -1.35
C ALA A 41 -8.11 -15.78 -0.77
N PRO A 42 -9.13 -15.59 -1.61
CA PRO A 42 -10.50 -15.35 -1.16
C PRO A 42 -10.94 -16.42 -0.15
N GLY A 43 -11.44 -15.98 1.02
CA GLY A 43 -11.91 -16.86 2.09
C GLY A 43 -10.83 -17.44 3.01
N GLN A 44 -9.54 -17.17 2.75
CA GLN A 44 -8.45 -17.61 3.62
C GLN A 44 -8.37 -16.73 4.88
N ARG A 45 -8.31 -17.37 6.06
CA ARG A 45 -7.96 -16.70 7.32
C ARG A 45 -6.46 -16.87 7.55
N PRO A 46 -5.66 -15.80 7.51
CA PRO A 46 -4.23 -15.90 7.71
C PRO A 46 -3.94 -16.10 9.20
N ASP A 47 -2.97 -16.95 9.51
CA ASP A 47 -2.25 -16.80 10.77
C ASP A 47 -1.25 -15.64 10.67
N TRP A 48 -0.77 -15.18 11.82
CA TRP A 48 0.13 -14.05 11.92
C TRP A 48 1.45 -14.25 11.15
N ALA A 49 2.03 -15.45 11.18
CA ALA A 49 3.31 -15.72 10.55
C ALA A 49 3.19 -15.70 9.02
N THR A 50 2.13 -16.31 8.48
CA THR A 50 1.85 -16.27 7.04
C THR A 50 1.69 -14.83 6.54
N LEU A 51 0.93 -13.99 7.25
CA LEU A 51 0.73 -12.59 6.88
C LEU A 51 2.03 -11.80 6.92
N MET A 52 2.84 -12.00 7.97
CA MET A 52 4.14 -11.35 8.13
C MET A 52 5.08 -11.73 6.97
N CYS A 53 5.18 -13.02 6.65
CA CYS A 53 5.99 -13.49 5.54
C CYS A 53 5.55 -12.90 4.20
N ALA A 54 4.24 -12.86 3.93
CA ALA A 54 3.71 -12.29 2.70
C ALA A 54 4.05 -10.79 2.55
N ILE A 55 3.93 -10.02 3.64
CA ILE A 55 4.17 -8.57 3.63
C ILE A 55 5.66 -8.22 3.48
N CYS A 56 6.54 -8.86 4.25
CA CYS A 56 7.97 -8.50 4.23
C CYS A 56 8.74 -9.20 3.11
N PHE A 57 8.49 -10.48 2.86
CA PHE A 57 9.29 -11.29 1.94
C PHE A 57 8.58 -11.61 0.62
N GLY A 58 7.25 -11.59 0.59
CA GLY A 58 6.47 -11.81 -0.65
C GLY A 58 6.51 -10.61 -1.60
N GLU A 59 6.19 -10.84 -2.88
CA GLU A 59 6.05 -9.75 -3.83
C GLU A 59 4.87 -8.83 -3.47
N PRO A 60 4.97 -7.52 -3.74
CA PRO A 60 3.83 -6.62 -3.58
C PRO A 60 2.66 -7.10 -4.45
N PRO A 61 1.42 -7.02 -3.97
CA PRO A 61 0.25 -7.37 -4.76
C PRO A 61 0.18 -6.49 -6.00
N ALA A 62 0.21 -7.13 -7.17
CA ALA A 62 0.11 -6.47 -8.45
C ALA A 62 -1.35 -6.38 -8.90
N LEU A 63 -1.71 -5.25 -9.50
CA LEU A 63 -3.01 -5.07 -10.15
C LEU A 63 -2.99 -5.70 -11.55
N PRO A 64 -4.12 -6.26 -12.03
CA PRO A 64 -4.26 -6.72 -13.41
C PRO A 64 -3.97 -5.59 -14.41
N GLU A 65 -3.43 -5.93 -15.59
CA GLU A 65 -3.15 -4.96 -16.66
C GLU A 65 -4.41 -4.22 -17.16
N SER A 66 -5.60 -4.79 -16.96
CA SER A 66 -6.88 -4.16 -17.26
C SER A 66 -7.23 -2.98 -16.35
N THR A 67 -6.46 -2.78 -15.27
CA THR A 67 -6.65 -1.68 -14.33
C THR A 67 -6.13 -0.38 -14.91
N SER A 68 -6.74 0.76 -14.56
CA SER A 68 -6.26 2.05 -15.05
C SER A 68 -4.80 2.30 -14.62
N GLU A 69 -4.00 2.80 -15.56
CA GLU A 69 -2.57 3.07 -15.33
C GLU A 69 -2.36 4.01 -14.14
N ASN A 70 -3.18 5.06 -14.06
CA ASN A 70 -3.14 6.01 -12.94
C ASN A 70 -3.45 5.36 -11.58
N PHE A 71 -4.38 4.39 -11.51
CA PHE A 71 -4.64 3.71 -10.25
C PHE A 71 -3.49 2.78 -9.89
N ARG A 72 -2.96 2.02 -10.86
CA ARG A 72 -1.82 1.15 -10.64
C ARG A 72 -0.58 1.92 -10.16
N SER A 73 -0.24 3.04 -10.81
CA SER A 73 0.90 3.86 -10.40
C SER A 73 0.69 4.51 -9.02
N PHE A 74 -0.55 4.90 -8.68
CA PHE A 74 -0.87 5.41 -7.35
C PHE A 74 -0.63 4.35 -6.26
N ILE A 75 -1.07 3.11 -6.49
CA ILE A 75 -0.83 2.00 -5.57
C ILE A 75 0.67 1.69 -5.44
N GLU A 76 1.43 1.71 -6.54
CA GLU A 76 2.89 1.52 -6.51
C GLU A 76 3.59 2.58 -5.65
N CYS A 77 3.13 3.84 -5.66
CA CYS A 77 3.64 4.89 -4.77
C CYS A 77 3.34 4.62 -3.29
N CYS A 78 2.22 3.95 -2.99
CA CYS A 78 1.80 3.63 -1.63
C CYS A 78 2.51 2.38 -1.06
N LEU A 79 2.68 1.35 -1.89
CA LEU A 79 3.12 0.01 -1.48
C LEU A 79 4.62 -0.24 -1.70
N GLN A 80 5.46 0.75 -1.39
CA GLN A 80 6.90 0.54 -1.32
C GLN A 80 7.27 -0.14 0.00
N LYS A 81 8.04 -1.23 -0.04
CA LYS A 81 8.45 -1.92 1.21
C LYS A 81 9.31 -1.02 2.08
N ASP A 82 10.28 -0.35 1.48
CA ASP A 82 11.08 0.70 2.11
C ASP A 82 10.21 1.94 2.37
N SER A 83 9.99 2.26 3.64
CA SER A 83 9.13 3.37 4.06
C SER A 83 9.62 4.72 3.55
N SER A 84 10.94 4.89 3.37
CA SER A 84 11.54 6.14 2.88
C SER A 84 11.22 6.43 1.41
N LYS A 85 10.86 5.40 0.64
CA LYS A 85 10.49 5.50 -0.78
C LYS A 85 8.99 5.72 -0.99
N ARG A 86 8.17 5.54 0.05
CA ARG A 86 6.73 5.81 -0.04
C ARG A 86 6.49 7.29 -0.22
N TRP A 87 5.57 7.62 -1.10
CA TRP A 87 5.15 9.00 -1.26
C TRP A 87 4.39 9.48 -0.01
N ARG A 88 4.62 10.73 0.38
CA ARG A 88 3.85 11.39 1.43
C ARG A 88 2.45 11.72 0.93
N ALA A 89 1.51 11.89 1.86
CA ALA A 89 0.13 12.29 1.54
C ALA A 89 0.07 13.55 0.64
N THR A 90 0.91 14.55 0.90
CA THR A 90 0.98 15.78 0.08
C THR A 90 1.43 15.51 -1.36
N GLN A 91 2.30 14.53 -1.58
CA GLN A 91 2.73 14.12 -2.93
C GLN A 91 1.61 13.34 -3.62
N LEU A 92 0.95 12.42 -2.90
CA LEU A 92 -0.17 11.63 -3.42
C LEU A 92 -1.37 12.49 -3.84
N LEU A 93 -1.66 13.57 -3.11
CA LEU A 93 -2.70 14.53 -3.50
C LEU A 93 -2.45 15.20 -4.85
N SER A 94 -1.19 15.24 -5.30
CA SER A 94 -0.80 15.79 -6.60
C SER A 94 -0.78 14.72 -7.71
N HIS A 95 -1.05 13.46 -7.40
CA HIS A 95 -0.95 12.35 -8.34
C HIS A 95 -2.11 12.38 -9.37
N PRO A 96 -1.86 12.01 -10.66
CA PRO A 96 -2.87 11.92 -11.74
C PRO A 96 -4.18 11.22 -11.37
N PHE A 97 -4.12 10.21 -10.50
CA PHE A 97 -5.27 9.47 -9.99
C PHE A 97 -6.28 10.36 -9.24
N LEU A 98 -5.81 11.42 -8.57
CA LEU A 98 -6.63 12.34 -7.77
C LEU A 98 -6.79 13.73 -8.41
N SER A 99 -6.16 14.00 -9.55
CA SER A 99 -6.09 15.35 -10.15
C SER A 99 -7.42 15.97 -10.55
N ASN A 100 -8.48 15.15 -10.70
CA ASN A 100 -9.83 15.61 -11.05
C ASN A 100 -10.77 15.65 -9.85
N VAL A 101 -10.27 15.44 -8.64
CA VAL A 101 -11.06 15.50 -7.40
C VAL A 101 -10.88 16.89 -6.79
N ASP A 102 -11.97 17.64 -6.65
CA ASP A 102 -11.91 18.93 -5.95
C ASP A 102 -11.85 18.71 -4.43
N VAL A 103 -10.62 18.61 -3.91
CA VAL A 103 -10.35 18.36 -2.49
C VAL A 103 -10.71 19.57 -1.61
N LYS A 104 -10.98 20.76 -2.18
CA LYS A 104 -11.28 21.98 -1.41
C LYS A 104 -12.72 22.04 -0.85
N SER A 105 -13.53 21.02 -1.11
CA SER A 105 -14.95 20.98 -0.71
C SER A 105 -15.25 20.08 0.50
N ALA A 106 -14.22 19.57 1.20
CA ALA A 106 -14.38 18.67 2.36
C ALA A 106 -14.03 19.34 3.69
#